data_AF-A0A3M0YC85-F1
#
_entry.id   AF-A0A3M0YC85-F1
#
_cell.length_a   1.000
_cell.length_b   1.000
_cell.length_c   1.000
_cell.angle_alpha   90.00
_cell.angle_beta   90.00
_cell.angle_gamma   90.00
#
_symmetry.space_group_name_H-M   'P 1'
#
loop_
_entity.id
_entity.type
_entity.pdbx_description
1 polymer ?
#
loop_
_entity_poly.entity_id
_entity_poly.type
_entity_poly.pdbx_seq_one_letter_code
_entity_poly.pdbx_strand_id
1 'polypeptide(L)'
;MKTNHPHKGTPSDQAARMPAWLFDLAREYDRVGDVYHAVKLCKRVVKQVPSWAEPFAFLAEIYLRRREWKPALYYALATLQRQADHARAREIGSLAAMAQRQWVLARRLAGGVHLDWHRPAVRLVCLNPGLRPEVLTARTRTIGQTVIEGVPQPSSGYRYGDVVLTGWSPIAMQVSRGRRIEVLPVWKCLFRSRFLTYSVVLATSAAEHIEAMRQLCRHEGIGFDNWSMAVRQMAPRDGSRPAELYDHTIFGQAPSRGHTLVALASPRKGKVWRALQHWHILTGAEYYGLTRHE
;
A
#
# COMPACT_ATOMS: atom_id res chain seq x y z
N MET A 1 -21.47 12.44 64.72
CA MET A 1 -20.56 12.85 63.62
C MET A 1 -19.33 11.96 63.64
N LYS A 2 -19.22 10.99 62.73
CA LYS A 2 -17.98 10.24 62.47
C LYS A 2 -17.52 10.62 61.07
N THR A 3 -16.42 11.35 61.00
CA THR A 3 -15.78 11.79 59.75
C THR A 3 -15.04 10.61 59.13
N ASN A 4 -15.48 10.19 57.95
CA ASN A 4 -14.79 9.22 57.11
C ASN A 4 -13.50 9.86 56.57
N HIS A 5 -12.35 9.24 56.86
CA HIS A 5 -11.08 9.53 56.18
C HIS A 5 -11.00 8.71 54.88
N PRO A 6 -10.52 9.29 53.77
CA PRO A 6 -10.34 8.55 52.53
C PRO A 6 -9.16 7.59 52.66
N HIS A 7 -9.43 6.33 52.35
CA HIS A 7 -8.44 5.26 52.24
C HIS A 7 -7.32 5.68 51.27
N LYS A 8 -6.14 6.01 51.79
CA LYS A 8 -4.92 6.08 50.97
C LYS A 8 -4.59 4.65 50.54
N GLY A 9 -4.69 4.38 49.23
CA GLY A 9 -4.28 3.11 48.65
C GLY A 9 -2.83 2.79 49.02
N THR A 10 -2.53 1.50 49.23
CA THR A 10 -1.21 1.03 49.65
C THR A 10 -0.15 1.34 48.57
N PRO A 11 1.13 1.53 48.95
CA PRO A 11 2.21 1.84 47.99
C PRO A 11 2.35 0.80 46.86
N SER A 12 1.94 -0.45 47.12
CA SER A 12 1.89 -1.56 46.17
C SER A 12 0.95 -1.29 44.98
N ASP A 13 -0.21 -0.68 45.22
CA ASP A 13 -1.18 -0.36 44.16
C ASP A 13 -0.74 0.83 43.31
N GLN A 14 0.00 1.78 43.89
CA GLN A 14 0.56 2.91 43.14
C GLN A 14 1.71 2.50 42.22
N ALA A 15 2.57 1.57 42.67
CA ALA A 15 3.67 1.03 41.86
C ALA A 15 3.16 0.21 40.66
N ALA A 16 2.08 -0.55 40.81
CA ALA A 16 1.44 -1.30 39.73
C ALA A 16 0.69 -0.39 38.72
N ARG A 17 0.19 0.76 39.16
CA ARG A 17 -0.52 1.74 38.29
C ARG A 17 0.42 2.59 37.44
N MET A 18 1.67 2.79 37.88
CA MET A 18 2.61 3.67 37.18
C MET A 18 2.96 3.19 35.75
N PRO A 19 3.24 1.90 35.47
CA PRO A 19 3.48 1.42 34.11
C PRO A 19 2.27 1.57 33.20
N ALA A 20 1.05 1.35 33.71
CA ALA A 20 -0.19 1.48 32.95
C ALA A 20 -0.42 2.94 32.53
N TRP A 21 -0.31 3.88 33.48
CA TRP A 21 -0.41 5.31 33.19
C TRP A 21 0.66 5.78 32.18
N LEU A 22 1.90 5.31 32.30
CA LEU A 22 2.96 5.64 31.34
C LEU A 22 2.63 5.15 29.93
N PHE A 23 1.98 3.99 29.81
CA PHE A 23 1.57 3.45 28.52
C PHE A 23 0.40 4.23 27.92
N ASP A 24 -0.60 4.59 28.73
CA ASP A 24 -1.70 5.45 28.28
C ASP A 24 -1.19 6.80 27.80
N LEU A 25 -0.25 7.40 28.54
CA LEU A 25 0.41 8.63 28.14
C LEU A 25 1.20 8.47 26.84
N ALA A 26 1.89 7.34 26.64
CA ALA A 26 2.58 7.04 25.39
C ALA A 26 1.62 6.97 24.20
N ARG A 27 0.42 6.40 24.39
CA ARG A 27 -0.63 6.35 23.35
C ARG A 27 -1.17 7.75 23.03
N GLU A 28 -1.31 8.60 24.05
CA GLU A 28 -1.74 9.98 23.85
C GLU A 28 -0.73 10.79 23.05
N TYR A 29 0.57 10.67 23.36
CA TYR A 29 1.63 11.31 22.57
C TYR A 29 1.63 10.87 21.10
N ASP A 30 1.41 9.57 20.82
CA ASP A 30 1.31 9.08 19.44
C ASP A 30 0.06 9.64 18.73
N ARG A 31 -1.07 9.75 19.45
CA ARG A 31 -2.32 10.32 18.92
C ARG A 31 -2.18 11.78 18.49
N VAL A 32 -1.42 12.58 19.24
CA VAL A 32 -1.12 13.98 18.88
C VAL A 32 0.06 14.13 17.91
N GLY A 33 0.66 13.02 17.46
CA GLY A 33 1.75 13.01 16.48
C GLY A 33 3.16 13.13 17.06
N ASP A 34 3.31 13.21 18.40
CA ASP A 34 4.61 13.19 19.07
C ASP A 34 5.10 11.75 19.27
N VAL A 35 5.44 11.14 18.14
CA VAL A 35 5.87 9.74 18.11
C VAL A 35 7.22 9.54 18.83
N TYR A 36 8.03 10.58 18.98
CA TYR A 36 9.30 10.49 19.73
C TYR A 36 9.06 10.21 21.21
N HIS A 37 8.22 11.01 21.87
CA HIS A 37 7.89 10.81 23.28
C HIS A 37 7.12 9.51 23.49
N ALA A 38 6.20 9.16 22.58
CA ALA A 38 5.50 7.87 22.62
C ALA A 38 6.46 6.68 22.65
N VAL A 39 7.46 6.64 21.75
CA VAL A 39 8.47 5.58 21.71
C VAL A 39 9.31 5.55 22.98
N LYS A 40 9.72 6.73 23.49
CA LYS A 40 10.56 6.83 24.70
C LYS A 40 9.84 6.28 25.93
N LEU A 41 8.58 6.67 26.12
CA LEU A 41 7.76 6.19 27.23
C LEU A 41 7.46 4.70 27.09
N CYS A 42 7.05 4.24 25.91
CA CYS A 42 6.75 2.82 25.70
C CYS A 42 8.00 1.93 25.90
N LYS A 43 9.19 2.39 25.47
CA LYS A 43 10.47 1.73 25.76
C LYS A 43 10.79 1.67 27.27
N ARG A 44 10.32 2.62 28.07
CA ARG A 44 10.43 2.58 29.53
C ARG A 44 9.49 1.53 30.11
N VAL A 45 8.25 1.47 29.62
CA VAL A 45 7.25 0.48 30.07
C VAL A 45 7.72 -0.94 29.81
N VAL A 46 8.21 -1.27 28.61
CA VAL A 46 8.71 -2.64 28.30
C VAL A 46 9.90 -3.05 29.16
N LYS A 47 10.68 -2.10 29.68
CA LYS A 47 11.78 -2.37 30.61
C LYS A 47 11.29 -2.62 32.04
N GLN A 48 10.25 -1.89 32.46
CA GLN A 48 9.68 -2.00 33.80
C GLN A 48 8.81 -3.25 33.94
N VAL A 49 8.06 -3.60 32.88
CA VAL A 49 7.16 -4.76 32.88
C VAL A 49 7.41 -5.61 31.62
N PRO A 50 8.49 -6.41 31.60
CA PRO A 50 8.84 -7.19 30.41
C PRO A 50 7.83 -8.27 30.05
N SER A 51 6.92 -8.67 30.92
CA SER A 51 5.86 -9.66 30.63
C SER A 51 4.66 -9.08 29.87
N TRP A 52 4.48 -7.76 29.89
CA TRP A 52 3.31 -7.11 29.32
C TRP A 52 3.44 -6.99 27.79
N ALA A 53 2.52 -7.58 27.02
CA ALA A 53 2.63 -7.71 25.56
C ALA A 53 2.29 -6.43 24.79
N GLU A 54 1.27 -5.70 25.24
CA GLU A 54 0.65 -4.56 24.54
C GLU A 54 1.64 -3.41 24.26
N PRO A 55 2.56 -3.05 25.18
CA PRO A 55 3.62 -2.08 24.89
C PRO A 55 4.56 -2.51 23.75
N PHE A 56 4.87 -3.82 23.63
CA PHE A 56 5.65 -4.33 22.51
C PHE A 56 4.85 -4.26 21.21
N ALA A 57 3.56 -4.63 21.24
CA ALA A 57 2.68 -4.55 20.08
C ALA A 57 2.58 -3.12 19.54
N PHE A 58 2.41 -2.16 20.45
CA PHE A 58 2.34 -0.74 20.14
C PHE A 58 3.64 -0.22 19.51
N LEU A 59 4.81 -0.62 20.03
CA LEU A 59 6.09 -0.28 19.41
C LEU A 59 6.19 -0.89 17.99
N ALA A 60 5.77 -2.14 17.80
CA ALA A 60 5.78 -2.79 16.49
C ALA A 60 4.94 -2.00 15.46
N GLU A 61 3.79 -1.47 15.86
CA GLU A 61 2.93 -0.64 15.02
C GLU A 61 3.57 0.70 14.65
N ILE A 62 4.17 1.40 15.62
CA ILE A 62 4.89 2.66 15.37
C ILE A 62 5.99 2.44 14.33
N TYR A 63 6.82 1.41 14.53
CA TYR A 63 7.91 1.13 13.61
C TYR A 63 7.42 0.65 12.23
N LEU A 64 6.29 -0.07 12.16
CA LEU A 64 5.64 -0.39 10.88
C LEU A 64 5.24 0.88 10.13
N ARG A 65 4.56 1.84 10.78
CA ARG A 65 4.15 3.10 10.16
C ARG A 65 5.35 3.90 9.63
N ARG A 66 6.45 3.89 10.37
CA ARG A 66 7.73 4.51 9.98
C ARG A 66 8.52 3.72 8.93
N ARG A 67 8.04 2.54 8.52
CA ARG A 67 8.74 1.61 7.61
C ARG A 67 10.12 1.18 8.13
N GLU A 68 10.30 1.17 9.45
CA GLU A 68 11.51 0.68 10.11
C GLU A 68 11.40 -0.83 10.35
N TRP A 69 11.73 -1.62 9.33
CA TRP A 69 11.43 -3.06 9.29
C TRP A 69 12.12 -3.88 10.38
N LYS A 70 13.39 -3.58 10.68
CA LYS A 70 14.16 -4.30 11.71
C LYS A 70 13.51 -4.17 13.10
N PRO A 71 13.28 -2.95 13.63
CA PRO A 71 12.62 -2.83 14.93
C PRO A 71 11.17 -3.29 14.89
N ALA A 72 10.43 -3.08 13.80
CA ALA A 72 9.07 -3.62 13.66
C ALA A 72 9.03 -5.15 13.83
N LEU A 73 9.96 -5.87 13.18
CA LEU A 73 10.07 -7.33 13.33
C LEU A 73 10.45 -7.73 14.75
N TYR A 74 11.43 -7.04 15.36
CA TYR A 74 11.87 -7.32 16.73
C TYR A 74 10.72 -7.23 17.73
N TYR A 75 9.98 -6.12 17.73
CA TYR A 75 8.88 -5.90 18.66
C TYR A 75 7.67 -6.79 18.37
N ALA A 76 7.40 -7.11 17.10
CA ALA A 76 6.37 -8.08 16.73
C ALA A 76 6.67 -9.48 17.28
N LEU A 77 7.91 -9.97 17.12
CA LEU A 77 8.33 -11.26 17.68
C LEU A 77 8.29 -11.26 19.21
N ALA A 78 8.73 -10.16 19.85
CA ALA A 78 8.64 -10.02 21.29
C ALA A 78 7.19 -10.05 21.79
N THR A 79 6.24 -9.46 21.04
CA THR A 79 4.82 -9.56 21.34
C THR A 79 4.35 -11.01 21.27
N LEU A 80 4.68 -11.73 20.19
CA LEU A 80 4.27 -13.12 19.98
C LEU A 80 4.87 -14.10 21.01
N GLN A 81 6.03 -13.80 21.57
CA GLN A 81 6.60 -14.58 22.69
C GLN A 81 5.75 -14.48 23.96
N ARG A 82 5.03 -13.36 24.14
CA ARG A 82 4.21 -13.08 25.33
C ARG A 82 2.74 -13.46 25.10
N GLN A 83 2.27 -13.21 23.89
CA GLN A 83 0.90 -13.45 23.46
C GLN A 83 0.93 -14.08 22.05
N ALA A 84 0.98 -15.41 22.01
CA ALA A 84 1.20 -16.17 20.78
C ALA A 84 0.07 -16.00 19.73
N ASP A 85 -1.14 -15.70 20.19
CA ASP A 85 -2.35 -15.54 19.37
C ASP A 85 -2.55 -14.11 18.85
N HIS A 86 -1.66 -13.16 19.17
CA HIS A 86 -1.80 -11.76 18.78
C HIS A 86 -1.75 -11.55 17.25
N ALA A 87 -2.93 -11.50 16.62
CA ALA A 87 -3.10 -11.45 15.17
C ALA A 87 -2.37 -10.28 14.50
N ARG A 88 -2.47 -9.08 15.08
CA ARG A 88 -1.82 -7.89 14.52
C ARG A 88 -0.28 -7.94 14.57
N ALA A 89 0.31 -8.40 15.68
CA ALA A 89 1.75 -8.61 15.78
C ALA A 89 2.24 -9.66 14.77
N ARG A 90 1.45 -10.70 14.54
CA ARG A 90 1.72 -11.71 13.51
C ARG A 90 1.76 -11.12 12.10
N GLU A 91 0.81 -10.26 11.75
CA GLU A 91 0.79 -9.52 10.48
C GLU A 91 2.00 -8.60 10.33
N ILE A 92 2.28 -7.77 11.34
CA ILE A 92 3.44 -6.86 11.33
C ILE A 92 4.74 -7.64 11.18
N GLY A 93 4.91 -8.72 11.95
CA GLY A 93 6.09 -9.57 11.89
C GLY A 93 6.26 -10.22 10.51
N SER A 94 5.19 -10.72 9.91
CA SER A 94 5.24 -11.28 8.55
C SER A 94 5.63 -10.21 7.52
N LEU A 95 4.98 -9.04 7.53
CA LEU A 95 5.30 -7.92 6.64
C LEU A 95 6.76 -7.46 6.79
N ALA A 96 7.22 -7.30 8.03
CA ALA A 96 8.58 -6.88 8.32
C ALA A 96 9.63 -7.93 7.92
N ALA A 97 9.32 -9.22 8.08
CA ALA A 97 10.17 -10.30 7.57
C ALA A 97 10.22 -10.31 6.03
N MET A 98 9.10 -10.10 5.35
CA MET A 98 9.04 -9.99 3.88
C MET A 98 9.84 -8.78 3.36
N ALA A 99 9.70 -7.63 4.02
CA ALA A 99 10.46 -6.42 3.67
C ALA A 99 11.98 -6.60 3.79
N GLN A 100 12.41 -7.53 4.64
CA GLN A 100 13.80 -7.93 4.89
C GLN A 100 14.22 -9.19 4.11
N ARG A 101 13.34 -9.73 3.26
CA ARG A 101 13.57 -10.96 2.46
C ARG A 101 13.80 -12.22 3.30
N GLN A 102 13.31 -12.25 4.53
CA GLN A 102 13.33 -13.44 5.41
C GLN A 102 12.12 -14.33 5.12
N TRP A 103 12.07 -14.93 3.92
CA TRP A 103 10.88 -15.59 3.38
C TRP A 103 10.36 -16.77 4.20
N VAL A 104 11.26 -17.55 4.81
CA VAL A 104 10.88 -18.70 5.64
C VAL A 104 10.16 -18.22 6.90
N LEU A 105 10.72 -17.23 7.58
CA LEU A 105 10.12 -16.62 8.77
C LEU A 105 8.79 -15.94 8.42
N ALA A 106 8.74 -15.18 7.33
CA ALA A 106 7.53 -14.53 6.87
C ALA A 106 6.37 -15.51 6.66
N ARG A 107 6.63 -16.66 6.04
CA ARG A 107 5.64 -17.72 5.80
C ARG A 107 5.19 -18.39 7.09
N ARG A 108 6.13 -18.69 8.00
CA ARG A 108 5.82 -19.23 9.32
C ARG A 108 4.92 -18.28 10.10
N LEU A 109 5.26 -16.99 10.11
CA LEU A 109 4.48 -15.96 10.78
C LEU A 109 3.13 -15.75 10.10
N ALA A 110 3.02 -15.84 8.77
CA ALA A 110 1.72 -15.76 8.10
C ALA A 110 0.76 -16.90 8.50
N GLY A 111 1.19 -17.90 9.28
CA GLY A 111 0.32 -18.89 9.92
C GLY A 111 -0.45 -19.76 8.95
N GLY A 112 0.06 -19.90 7.72
CA GLY A 112 -0.65 -20.60 6.66
C GLY A 112 -2.01 -19.99 6.34
N VAL A 113 -2.24 -18.67 6.52
CA VAL A 113 -3.42 -17.99 5.97
C VAL A 113 -3.56 -18.43 4.50
N HIS A 114 -4.50 -19.34 4.28
CA HIS A 114 -4.94 -19.85 2.98
C HIS A 114 -5.76 -18.74 2.31
N LEU A 115 -5.14 -17.58 2.11
CA LEU A 115 -5.55 -16.77 0.97
C LEU A 115 -5.27 -17.66 -0.24
N ASP A 116 -6.22 -17.79 -1.15
CA ASP A 116 -6.08 -18.56 -2.39
C ASP A 116 -4.98 -17.95 -3.27
N TRP A 117 -3.72 -18.08 -2.87
CA TRP A 117 -2.53 -17.60 -3.57
C TRP A 117 -2.37 -18.32 -4.92
N HIS A 118 -3.00 -19.49 -5.04
CA HIS A 118 -3.00 -20.33 -6.23
C HIS A 118 -3.82 -19.74 -7.37
N ARG A 119 -4.61 -18.68 -7.13
CA ARG A 119 -5.22 -17.92 -8.22
C ARG A 119 -4.56 -16.54 -8.30
N PRO A 120 -3.84 -16.22 -9.40
CA PRO A 120 -3.44 -14.85 -9.67
C PRO A 120 -4.71 -14.01 -9.82
N ALA A 121 -5.16 -13.42 -8.72
CA ALA A 121 -6.23 -12.46 -8.73
C ALA A 121 -5.64 -11.11 -9.14
N VAL A 122 -6.23 -10.49 -10.15
CA VAL A 122 -6.06 -9.06 -10.39
C VAL A 122 -6.57 -8.35 -9.14
N ARG A 123 -5.71 -7.53 -8.55
CA ARG A 123 -5.98 -6.72 -7.37
C ARG A 123 -5.74 -5.26 -7.70
N LEU A 124 -6.27 -4.40 -6.83
CA LEU A 124 -5.94 -2.99 -6.83
C LEU A 124 -4.93 -2.71 -5.72
N VAL A 125 -3.92 -1.93 -6.05
CA VAL A 125 -2.92 -1.47 -5.09
C VAL A 125 -2.85 0.05 -5.12
N CYS A 126 -2.68 0.65 -3.94
CA CYS A 126 -2.48 2.08 -3.81
C CYS A 126 -0.99 2.37 -3.52
N LEU A 127 -0.36 3.06 -4.46
CA LEU A 127 0.96 3.64 -4.32
C LEU A 127 0.86 4.94 -3.50
N ASN A 128 1.85 5.19 -2.65
CA ASN A 128 1.99 6.45 -1.89
C ASN A 128 0.70 6.95 -1.19
N PRO A 129 0.01 6.11 -0.40
CA PRO A 129 -1.31 6.42 0.16
C PRO A 129 -1.38 7.66 1.07
N GLY A 130 -0.25 8.10 1.64
CA GLY A 130 -0.17 9.26 2.52
C GLY A 130 0.35 10.55 1.88
N LEU A 131 0.67 10.55 0.58
CA LEU A 131 1.23 11.72 -0.10
C LEU A 131 0.45 12.06 -1.38
N ARG A 132 0.55 11.19 -2.38
CA ARG A 132 -0.12 11.31 -3.68
C ARG A 132 -0.61 9.92 -4.06
N PRO A 133 -1.78 9.51 -3.55
CA PRO A 133 -2.29 8.17 -3.76
C PRO A 133 -2.51 7.92 -5.26
N GLU A 134 -2.02 6.79 -5.74
CA GLU A 134 -2.26 6.31 -7.11
C GLU A 134 -2.70 4.86 -7.06
N VAL A 135 -3.87 4.56 -7.64
CA VAL A 135 -4.47 3.23 -7.59
C VAL A 135 -4.29 2.54 -8.92
N LEU A 136 -3.64 1.38 -8.90
CA LEU A 136 -3.27 0.64 -10.09
C LEU A 136 -3.71 -0.81 -9.98
N THR A 137 -3.92 -1.43 -11.15
CA THR A 137 -4.04 -2.88 -11.25
C THR A 137 -2.69 -3.53 -10.98
N ALA A 138 -2.75 -4.68 -10.31
CA ALA A 138 -1.58 -5.44 -9.96
C ALA A 138 -1.95 -6.92 -9.79
N ARG A 139 -0.97 -7.79 -9.91
CA ARG A 139 -1.17 -9.24 -9.79
C ARG A 139 -0.34 -9.82 -8.66
N THR A 140 -0.99 -10.57 -7.79
CA THR A 140 -0.29 -11.29 -6.72
C THR A 140 0.62 -12.36 -7.33
N ARG A 141 1.90 -12.33 -6.98
CA ARG A 141 2.91 -13.33 -7.39
C ARG A 141 3.06 -14.42 -6.33
N THR A 142 3.15 -14.02 -5.07
CA THR A 142 3.23 -14.91 -3.90
C THR A 142 2.87 -14.10 -2.64
N ILE A 143 3.00 -14.69 -1.47
CA ILE A 143 2.64 -14.07 -0.18
C ILE A 143 3.32 -12.70 -0.05
N GLY A 144 2.49 -11.67 0.07
CA GLY A 144 2.90 -10.25 0.19
C GLY A 144 3.67 -9.70 -1.00
N GLN A 145 3.89 -10.46 -2.08
CA GLN A 145 4.55 -9.98 -3.28
C GLN A 145 3.53 -9.77 -4.39
N THR A 146 3.39 -8.53 -4.83
CA THR A 146 2.48 -8.14 -5.90
C THR A 146 3.29 -7.47 -7.01
N VAL A 147 3.01 -7.82 -8.27
CA VAL A 147 3.62 -7.20 -9.45
C VAL A 147 2.69 -6.12 -9.95
N ILE A 148 3.19 -4.89 -10.12
CA ILE A 148 2.40 -3.79 -10.70
C ILE A 148 2.12 -4.08 -12.17
N GLU A 149 0.86 -4.01 -12.59
CA GLU A 149 0.42 -4.23 -13.98
C GLU A 149 -0.15 -2.97 -14.65
N GLY A 150 -0.60 -1.98 -13.87
CA GLY A 150 -0.84 -0.62 -14.37
C GLY A 150 0.46 0.12 -14.67
N VAL A 151 0.43 1.14 -15.51
CA VAL A 151 1.62 1.98 -15.79
C VAL A 151 1.60 3.17 -14.83
N PRO A 152 2.46 3.20 -13.79
CA PRO A 152 2.43 4.26 -12.80
C PRO A 152 2.84 5.60 -13.38
N GLN A 153 2.31 6.68 -12.82
CA GLN A 153 2.78 8.02 -13.08
C GLN A 153 4.25 8.18 -12.66
N PRO A 154 5.05 9.02 -13.35
CA PRO A 154 6.46 9.21 -13.02
C PRO A 154 6.67 9.70 -11.59
N SER A 155 5.80 10.60 -11.13
CA SER A 155 5.85 11.15 -9.76
C SER A 155 5.59 10.12 -8.66
N SER A 156 5.06 8.94 -8.99
CA SER A 156 4.88 7.86 -8.01
C SER A 156 6.22 7.30 -7.54
N GLY A 157 7.26 7.41 -8.38
CA GLY A 157 8.53 6.75 -8.17
C GLY A 157 8.45 5.23 -8.28
N TYR A 158 7.39 4.66 -8.87
CA TYR A 158 7.22 3.22 -9.17
C TYR A 158 7.20 2.98 -10.68
N ARG A 159 7.42 1.73 -11.08
CA ARG A 159 7.44 1.31 -12.50
C ARG A 159 6.50 0.14 -12.73
N TYR A 160 5.99 0.05 -13.95
CA TYR A 160 5.32 -1.14 -14.44
C TYR A 160 6.22 -2.37 -14.23
N GLY A 161 5.66 -3.45 -13.71
CA GLY A 161 6.39 -4.68 -13.40
C GLY A 161 7.25 -4.63 -12.14
N ASP A 162 7.25 -3.52 -11.38
CA ASP A 162 7.87 -3.52 -10.04
C ASP A 162 7.22 -4.58 -9.17
N VAL A 163 8.03 -5.30 -8.39
CA VAL A 163 7.55 -6.21 -7.37
C VAL A 163 7.48 -5.46 -6.06
N VAL A 164 6.28 -5.30 -5.53
CA VAL A 164 6.00 -4.54 -4.32
C VAL A 164 5.51 -5.42 -3.18
N LEU A 165 5.79 -4.97 -1.96
CA LEU A 165 5.25 -5.52 -0.73
C LEU A 165 3.87 -4.93 -0.47
N THR A 166 2.84 -5.77 -0.46
CA THR A 166 1.46 -5.40 -0.12
C THR A 166 1.07 -5.97 1.23
N GLY A 167 0.24 -5.23 1.96
CA GLY A 167 -0.43 -5.72 3.17
C GLY A 167 -1.61 -6.63 2.83
N TRP A 168 -2.26 -7.15 3.87
CA TRP A 168 -3.54 -7.87 3.72
C TRP A 168 -4.74 -7.01 4.08
N SER A 169 -4.53 -6.02 4.95
CA SER A 169 -5.55 -5.06 5.35
C SER A 169 -5.78 -4.03 4.23
N PRO A 170 -6.97 -3.96 3.61
CA PRO A 170 -7.28 -2.94 2.61
C PRO A 170 -7.33 -1.55 3.26
N ILE A 171 -6.88 -0.54 2.51
CA ILE A 171 -6.96 0.87 2.91
C ILE A 171 -8.15 1.59 2.27
N ALA A 172 -8.65 1.05 1.17
CA ALA A 172 -9.76 1.60 0.43
C ALA A 172 -10.56 0.49 -0.27
N MET A 173 -11.79 0.83 -0.67
CA MET A 173 -12.62 0.03 -1.57
C MET A 173 -12.86 0.84 -2.84
N GLN A 174 -12.61 0.26 -4.00
CA GLN A 174 -13.06 0.83 -5.27
C GLN A 174 -14.36 0.16 -5.68
N VAL A 175 -15.38 0.96 -5.98
CA VAL A 175 -16.65 0.46 -6.52
C VAL A 175 -16.59 0.54 -8.03
N SER A 176 -16.65 -0.60 -8.71
CA SER A 176 -16.67 -0.67 -10.17
C SER A 176 -17.69 -1.71 -10.63
N ARG A 177 -18.62 -1.29 -11.51
CA ARG A 177 -19.70 -2.15 -12.06
C ARG A 177 -20.48 -2.91 -10.97
N GLY A 178 -20.82 -2.24 -9.88
CA GLY A 178 -21.55 -2.82 -8.74
C GLY A 178 -20.74 -3.78 -7.88
N ARG A 179 -19.44 -3.98 -8.15
CA ARG A 179 -18.54 -4.80 -7.34
C ARG A 179 -17.61 -3.92 -6.51
N ARG A 180 -17.45 -4.26 -5.23
CA ARG A 180 -16.46 -3.62 -4.34
C ARG A 180 -15.16 -4.40 -4.44
N ILE A 181 -14.09 -3.72 -4.86
CA ILE A 181 -12.76 -4.30 -5.01
C ILE A 181 -11.86 -3.69 -3.95
N GLU A 182 -11.18 -4.55 -3.19
CA GLU A 182 -10.24 -4.14 -2.15
C GLU A 182 -9.00 -3.46 -2.78
N VAL A 183 -8.60 -2.33 -2.19
CA VAL A 183 -7.39 -1.62 -2.54
C VAL A 183 -6.37 -1.76 -1.41
N LEU A 184 -5.28 -2.46 -1.72
CA LEU A 184 -4.23 -2.76 -0.75
C LEU A 184 -3.14 -1.68 -0.78
N PRO A 185 -2.58 -1.30 0.39
CA PRO A 185 -1.46 -0.36 0.42
C PRO A 185 -0.17 -1.02 -0.06
N VAL A 186 0.61 -0.28 -0.84
CA VAL A 186 2.01 -0.61 -1.09
C VAL A 186 2.90 -0.09 0.04
N TRP A 187 3.59 -1.02 0.70
CA TRP A 187 4.49 -0.72 1.80
C TRP A 187 5.93 -0.46 1.35
N LYS A 188 6.41 -1.20 0.34
CA LYS A 188 7.80 -1.14 -0.12
C LYS A 188 7.95 -1.68 -1.54
N CYS A 189 8.85 -1.11 -2.34
CA CYS A 189 9.35 -1.77 -3.56
C CYS A 189 10.40 -2.82 -3.18
N LEU A 190 10.14 -4.10 -3.48
CA LEU A 190 11.05 -5.22 -3.18
C LEU A 190 12.07 -5.43 -4.30
N PHE A 191 11.61 -5.33 -5.55
CA PHE A 191 12.43 -5.45 -6.75
C PHE A 191 11.98 -4.43 -7.79
N ARG A 192 12.93 -3.64 -8.28
CA ARG A 192 12.72 -2.68 -9.37
C ARG A 192 12.71 -3.39 -10.71
N SER A 193 11.76 -3.05 -11.55
CA SER A 193 11.71 -3.48 -12.93
C SER A 193 12.66 -2.63 -13.80
N ARG A 194 12.95 -3.14 -15.01
CA ARG A 194 13.73 -2.44 -16.02
C ARG A 194 12.88 -1.60 -16.97
N PHE A 195 11.56 -1.54 -16.75
CA PHE A 195 10.66 -0.81 -17.62
C PHE A 195 10.84 0.69 -17.43
N LEU A 196 10.79 1.41 -18.55
CA LEU A 196 10.71 2.87 -18.58
C LEU A 196 9.28 3.26 -18.92
N THR A 197 8.82 4.38 -18.37
CA THR A 197 7.49 4.93 -18.62
C THR A 197 7.55 5.92 -19.78
N TYR A 198 6.57 5.83 -20.66
CA TYR A 198 6.36 6.75 -21.77
C TYR A 198 4.93 7.24 -21.74
N SER A 199 4.69 8.45 -22.23
CA SER A 199 3.34 8.97 -22.47
C SER A 199 3.20 9.41 -23.93
N VAL A 200 2.00 9.27 -24.46
CA VAL A 200 1.66 9.69 -25.81
C VAL A 200 0.19 10.06 -25.87
N VAL A 201 -0.16 11.03 -26.70
CA VAL A 201 -1.55 11.37 -26.98
C VAL A 201 -1.97 10.66 -28.25
N LEU A 202 -3.04 9.87 -28.15
CA LEU A 202 -3.72 9.28 -29.29
C LEU A 202 -4.80 10.26 -29.75
N ALA A 203 -4.84 10.59 -31.04
CA ALA A 203 -5.86 11.45 -31.65
C ALA A 203 -7.17 10.69 -31.88
N THR A 204 -7.64 10.01 -30.83
CA THR A 204 -8.95 9.38 -30.79
C THR A 204 -9.43 9.25 -29.35
N SER A 205 -10.74 9.22 -29.18
CA SER A 205 -11.42 8.79 -27.95
C SER A 205 -12.28 7.55 -28.17
N ALA A 206 -12.19 6.91 -29.35
CA ALA A 206 -12.94 5.71 -29.67
C ALA A 206 -12.45 4.52 -28.85
N ALA A 207 -13.38 3.85 -28.14
CA ALA A 207 -13.06 2.72 -27.28
C ALA A 207 -12.38 1.57 -28.05
N GLU A 208 -12.78 1.35 -29.30
CA GLU A 208 -12.22 0.35 -30.21
C GLU A 208 -10.74 0.62 -30.50
N HIS A 209 -10.37 1.88 -30.75
CA HIS A 209 -8.98 2.25 -31.03
C HIS A 209 -8.10 2.10 -29.77
N ILE A 210 -8.64 2.45 -28.61
CA ILE A 210 -7.94 2.29 -27.32
C ILE A 210 -7.74 0.80 -27.00
N GLU A 211 -8.75 -0.04 -27.26
CA GLU A 211 -8.63 -1.49 -27.10
C GLU A 211 -7.64 -2.10 -28.10
N ALA A 212 -7.62 -1.65 -29.35
CA ALA A 212 -6.63 -2.07 -30.33
C ALA A 212 -5.20 -1.77 -29.85
N MET A 213 -4.96 -0.57 -29.30
CA MET A 213 -3.66 -0.23 -28.72
C MET A 213 -3.30 -1.14 -27.54
N ARG A 214 -4.26 -1.42 -26.65
CA ARG A 214 -4.08 -2.34 -25.52
C ARG A 214 -3.70 -3.74 -25.99
N GLN A 215 -4.33 -4.25 -27.04
CA GLN A 215 -4.04 -5.58 -27.60
C GLN A 215 -2.64 -5.64 -28.24
N LEU A 216 -2.26 -4.62 -29.02
CA LEU A 216 -0.90 -4.51 -29.57
C LEU A 216 0.16 -4.47 -28.47
N CYS A 217 -0.09 -3.73 -27.39
CA CYS A 217 0.82 -3.66 -26.26
C CYS A 217 1.00 -5.03 -25.56
N ARG A 218 -0.11 -5.77 -25.38
CA ARG A 218 -0.08 -7.14 -24.85
C ARG A 218 0.73 -8.07 -25.75
N HIS A 219 0.55 -8.00 -27.07
CA HIS A 219 1.30 -8.79 -28.05
C HIS A 219 2.81 -8.48 -28.00
N GLU A 220 3.18 -7.21 -27.90
CA GLU A 220 4.60 -6.77 -27.84
C GLU A 220 5.25 -6.97 -26.45
N GLY A 221 4.47 -7.36 -25.44
CA GLY A 221 4.90 -7.49 -24.06
C GLY A 221 5.32 -6.16 -23.43
N ILE A 222 4.61 -5.07 -23.77
CA ILE A 222 4.78 -3.73 -23.17
C ILE A 222 3.55 -3.39 -22.32
N GLY A 223 3.76 -2.62 -21.25
CA GLY A 223 2.66 -2.14 -20.40
C GLY A 223 1.86 -1.06 -21.11
N PHE A 224 0.56 -1.01 -20.81
CA PHE A 224 -0.38 -0.02 -21.34
C PHE A 224 -1.35 0.42 -20.26
N ASP A 225 -1.60 1.71 -20.15
CA ASP A 225 -2.64 2.27 -19.28
C ASP A 225 -3.27 3.52 -19.90
N ASN A 226 -4.53 3.78 -19.57
CA ASN A 226 -5.23 5.00 -20.01
C ASN A 226 -5.19 6.04 -18.88
N TRP A 227 -4.21 6.93 -18.92
CA TRP A 227 -4.07 7.99 -17.92
C TRP A 227 -5.15 9.07 -17.98
N SER A 228 -5.86 9.19 -19.11
CA SER A 228 -7.07 10.02 -19.18
C SER A 228 -8.18 9.47 -18.32
N MET A 229 -8.13 8.16 -18.01
CA MET A 229 -9.09 7.47 -17.18
C MET A 229 -8.56 7.03 -15.81
N ALA A 230 -7.46 7.60 -15.33
CA ALA A 230 -6.91 7.23 -14.03
C ALA A 230 -7.74 7.79 -12.87
N VAL A 231 -8.10 6.94 -11.91
CA VAL A 231 -8.72 7.31 -10.62
C VAL A 231 -7.73 8.17 -9.81
N ARG A 232 -8.12 9.38 -9.39
CA ARG A 232 -7.21 10.36 -8.73
C ARG A 232 -7.61 10.78 -7.32
N GLN A 233 -8.73 10.33 -6.78
CA GLN A 233 -9.22 10.84 -5.49
C GLN A 233 -9.61 9.72 -4.52
N MET A 234 -8.93 9.70 -3.36
CA MET A 234 -9.36 8.98 -2.16
C MET A 234 -10.13 9.95 -1.27
N ALA A 235 -11.36 9.59 -0.89
CA ALA A 235 -12.04 10.30 0.19
C ALA A 235 -11.31 10.09 1.53
N PRO A 236 -11.40 11.02 2.50
CA PRO A 236 -10.84 10.85 3.83
C PRO A 236 -11.38 9.61 4.53
N ARG A 237 -10.55 9.01 5.39
CA ARG A 237 -10.91 7.82 6.18
C ARG A 237 -11.75 8.23 7.39
N ASP A 238 -13.01 7.79 7.45
CA ASP A 238 -13.74 7.70 8.72
C ASP A 238 -13.30 6.43 9.43
N GLY A 239 -12.84 6.55 10.68
CA GLY A 239 -12.00 5.58 11.40
C GLY A 239 -12.48 4.12 11.48
N SER A 240 -13.70 3.80 11.05
CA SER A 240 -14.27 2.45 11.03
C SER A 240 -14.37 1.80 9.64
N ARG A 241 -14.13 2.52 8.53
CA ARG A 241 -14.27 1.99 7.16
C ARG A 241 -13.09 2.35 6.25
N PRO A 242 -12.69 1.45 5.33
CA PRO A 242 -11.76 1.79 4.26
C PRO A 242 -12.34 2.92 3.39
N ALA A 243 -11.49 3.84 2.94
CA ALA A 243 -11.91 4.96 2.10
C ALA A 243 -12.54 4.47 0.79
N GLU A 244 -13.53 5.19 0.25
CA GLU A 244 -14.05 4.88 -1.08
C GLU A 244 -13.32 5.71 -2.15
N LEU A 245 -12.95 5.04 -3.23
CA LEU A 245 -12.30 5.64 -4.38
C LEU A 245 -13.32 5.78 -5.51
N TYR A 246 -13.50 7.01 -5.99
CA TYR A 246 -14.35 7.30 -7.14
C TYR A 246 -13.49 7.63 -8.35
N ASP A 247 -13.87 7.04 -9.48
CA ASP A 247 -13.23 7.31 -10.75
C ASP A 247 -13.50 8.75 -11.21
N HIS A 248 -12.65 9.29 -12.07
CA HIS A 248 -12.63 10.68 -12.57
C HIS A 248 -13.88 11.11 -13.38
N THR A 249 -15.01 10.43 -13.26
CA THR A 249 -16.31 10.92 -13.76
C THR A 249 -16.85 12.11 -12.97
N ILE A 250 -16.17 12.56 -11.91
CA ILE A 250 -16.65 13.61 -10.98
C ILE A 250 -15.97 14.98 -11.17
N PHE A 251 -14.84 15.10 -11.89
CA PHE A 251 -14.18 16.39 -12.10
C PHE A 251 -13.99 16.70 -13.59
N GLY A 252 -14.73 17.68 -14.07
CA GLY A 252 -14.67 18.19 -15.43
C GLY A 252 -13.29 18.75 -15.79
N GLN A 253 -12.58 18.05 -16.66
CA GLN A 253 -12.48 18.42 -18.06
C GLN A 253 -12.18 17.12 -18.80
N ALA A 254 -13.16 16.64 -19.57
CA ALA A 254 -12.94 15.55 -20.49
C ALA A 254 -11.73 15.90 -21.37
N PRO A 255 -10.87 14.93 -21.73
CA PRO A 255 -9.94 15.13 -22.83
C PRO A 255 -10.71 15.77 -23.99
N SER A 256 -10.16 16.84 -24.57
CA SER A 256 -10.72 17.50 -25.76
C SER A 256 -11.29 16.43 -26.70
N ARG A 257 -12.60 16.50 -26.98
CA ARG A 257 -13.35 15.47 -27.75
C ARG A 257 -12.45 14.93 -28.88
N GLY A 258 -12.12 13.63 -28.82
CA GLY A 258 -11.27 12.99 -29.81
C GLY A 258 -9.78 12.81 -29.45
N HIS A 259 -9.33 13.04 -28.21
CA HIS A 259 -7.95 12.74 -27.81
C HIS A 259 -7.88 11.92 -26.53
N THR A 260 -6.91 11.01 -26.42
CA THR A 260 -6.67 10.19 -25.23
C THR A 260 -5.19 10.18 -24.88
N LEU A 261 -4.83 10.67 -23.70
CA LEU A 261 -3.52 10.47 -23.10
C LEU A 261 -3.40 9.03 -22.59
N VAL A 262 -2.44 8.29 -23.13
CA VAL A 262 -2.11 6.93 -22.71
C VAL A 262 -0.67 6.86 -22.21
N ALA A 263 -0.42 5.86 -21.38
CA ALA A 263 0.89 5.53 -20.87
C ALA A 263 1.33 4.16 -21.35
N LEU A 264 2.62 4.06 -21.66
CA LEU A 264 3.25 2.87 -22.17
C LEU A 264 4.46 2.54 -21.30
N ALA A 265 4.70 1.26 -21.07
CA ALA A 265 5.88 0.82 -20.34
C ALA A 265 6.71 -0.15 -21.18
N SER A 266 7.97 0.18 -21.42
CA SER A 266 8.88 -0.72 -22.13
C SER A 266 10.33 -0.57 -21.67
N PRO A 267 11.13 -1.65 -21.64
CA PRO A 267 12.58 -1.53 -21.43
C PRO A 267 13.29 -0.88 -22.63
N ARG A 268 12.67 -0.87 -23.82
CA ARG A 268 13.26 -0.37 -25.06
C ARG A 268 12.29 0.54 -25.82
N LYS A 269 12.70 1.78 -26.11
CA LYS A 269 11.92 2.75 -26.89
C LYS A 269 11.45 2.19 -28.24
N GLY A 270 12.27 1.38 -28.91
CA GLY A 270 11.93 0.79 -30.20
C GLY A 270 10.71 -0.13 -30.21
N LYS A 271 10.33 -0.72 -29.07
CA LYS A 271 9.07 -1.50 -28.97
C LYS A 271 7.85 -0.59 -28.91
N VAL A 272 7.95 0.52 -28.16
CA VAL A 272 6.90 1.54 -28.07
C VAL A 272 6.62 2.13 -29.44
N TRP A 273 7.68 2.47 -30.18
CA TRP A 273 7.56 3.01 -31.53
C TRP A 273 6.85 2.04 -32.48
N ARG A 274 7.26 0.76 -32.49
CA ARG A 274 6.60 -0.27 -33.31
C ARG A 274 5.12 -0.43 -32.97
N ALA A 275 4.77 -0.48 -31.69
CA ALA A 275 3.38 -0.58 -31.27
C ALA A 275 2.53 0.61 -31.75
N LEU A 276 3.07 1.83 -31.65
CA LEU A 276 2.39 3.04 -32.14
C LEU A 276 2.24 3.07 -33.66
N GLN A 277 3.27 2.65 -34.41
CA GLN A 277 3.19 2.54 -35.86
C GLN A 277 2.14 1.52 -36.30
N HIS A 278 2.14 0.33 -35.69
CA HIS A 278 1.12 -0.69 -36.00
C HIS A 278 -0.29 -0.19 -35.67
N TRP A 279 -0.45 0.50 -34.54
CA TRP A 279 -1.72 1.08 -34.15
C TRP A 279 -2.23 2.14 -35.14
N HIS A 280 -1.33 3.02 -35.61
CA HIS A 280 -1.66 4.03 -36.62
C HIS A 280 -2.09 3.37 -37.94
N ILE A 281 -1.38 2.34 -38.40
CA ILE A 281 -1.74 1.58 -39.61
C ILE A 281 -3.11 0.92 -39.47
N LEU A 282 -3.41 0.32 -38.31
CA LEU A 282 -4.67 -0.41 -38.09
C LEU A 282 -5.88 0.51 -37.93
N THR A 283 -5.71 1.67 -37.32
CA THR A 283 -6.83 2.56 -36.95
C THR A 283 -6.97 3.78 -37.85
N GLY A 284 -5.93 4.13 -38.62
CA GLY A 284 -5.85 5.37 -39.37
C GLY A 284 -5.76 6.64 -38.49
N ALA A 285 -5.70 6.49 -37.16
CA ALA A 285 -5.66 7.61 -36.23
C ALA A 285 -4.22 8.08 -35.98
N GLU A 286 -4.07 9.38 -35.80
CA GLU A 286 -2.77 10.01 -35.50
C GLU A 286 -2.38 9.84 -34.02
N TYR A 287 -1.09 9.95 -33.73
CA TYR A 287 -0.58 10.05 -32.37
C TYR A 287 0.55 11.08 -32.31
N TYR A 288 0.71 11.73 -31.17
CA TYR A 288 1.71 12.79 -31.02
C TYR A 288 2.22 12.93 -29.58
N GLY A 289 3.33 13.65 -29.43
CA GLY A 289 3.89 13.99 -28.12
C GLY A 289 4.51 12.82 -27.37
N LEU A 290 5.07 11.82 -28.07
CA LEU A 290 5.75 10.68 -27.44
C LEU A 290 6.90 11.16 -26.54
N THR A 291 6.70 11.06 -25.24
CA THR A 291 7.63 11.53 -24.22
C THR A 291 8.09 10.37 -23.36
N ARG A 292 9.39 10.32 -23.04
CA ARG A 292 9.95 9.38 -22.07
C ARG A 292 10.04 10.08 -20.71
N HIS A 293 9.66 9.36 -19.67
CA HIS A 293 9.78 9.79 -18.27
C HIS A 293 10.88 9.01 -17.55
N GLU A 294 11.47 9.62 -16.52
CA GLU A 294 12.56 9.03 -15.71
C GLU A 294 12.07 8.33 -14.43
#